data_AF-A0A2C9KIJ8-F1
#
_entry.id   AF-A0A2C9KIJ8-F1
#
_cell.length_a   1.000
_cell.length_b   1.000
_cell.length_c   1.000
_cell.angle_alpha   90.00
_cell.angle_beta   90.00
_cell.angle_gamma   90.00
#
_symmetry.space_group_name_H-M   'P 1'
#
loop_
_entity.id
_entity.type
_entity.pdbx_description
1 polymer ?
#
loop_
_entity_poly.entity_id
_entity_poly.type
_entity_poly.pdbx_seq_one_letter_code
_entity_poly.pdbx_strand_id
1 'polypeptide(L)'
;MNSVTNLTSDSLPCSNSSYDQLCIQNVTNGFEDNERDCQCFNPCNESIYEKSVSYKQWPNDVMAKYLANQVCKNNSTLCDSLWNLSNSNPDELRMNFLKLNIFFQDLNFEERSDQANYEFTTLLSDIGGSIGLWIGLSILSLFEIVDLLLRLVYKVLTRKCDVTQK
;
A
#
# COMPACT_ATOMS: atom_id res chain seq x y z
N MET A 1 5.12 4.72 3.03
CA MET A 1 5.43 5.56 4.22
C MET A 1 5.57 4.71 5.50
N ASN A 2 6.43 3.68 5.49
CA ASN A 2 6.60 2.76 6.62
C ASN A 2 8.00 2.84 7.27
N SER A 3 8.72 3.95 7.08
CA SER A 3 10.13 4.05 7.52
C SER A 3 10.31 4.47 8.98
N VAL A 4 9.26 4.90 9.70
CA VAL A 4 9.41 5.50 11.05
C VAL A 4 9.11 4.51 12.19
N THR A 5 8.55 3.34 11.88
CA THR A 5 8.15 2.35 12.91
C THR A 5 9.27 1.41 13.36
N ASN A 6 10.45 1.47 12.72
CA ASN A 6 11.65 0.68 13.05
C ASN A 6 12.79 1.55 13.60
N LEU A 7 12.49 2.62 14.33
CA LEU A 7 13.48 3.25 15.19
C LEU A 7 13.62 2.38 16.44
N THR A 8 14.56 1.44 16.40
CA THR A 8 14.99 0.73 17.60
C THR A 8 15.47 1.76 18.64
N SER A 9 15.15 1.51 19.90
CA SER A 9 15.46 2.37 21.06
C SER A 9 16.96 2.61 21.32
N ASP A 10 17.84 2.08 20.46
CA ASP A 10 19.30 2.19 20.57
C ASP A 10 19.89 3.33 19.72
N SER A 11 19.06 4.09 19.00
CA SER A 11 19.52 5.30 18.30
C SER A 11 19.52 6.50 19.25
N LEU A 12 20.72 6.98 19.60
CA LEU A 12 20.88 8.25 20.31
C LEU A 12 20.24 9.36 19.45
N PRO A 13 19.36 10.22 19.98
CA PRO A 13 18.80 11.32 19.21
C PRO A 13 19.94 12.22 18.70
N CYS A 14 19.80 12.72 17.47
CA CYS A 14 20.74 13.67 16.90
C CYS A 14 20.88 14.88 17.86
N SER A 15 22.11 15.29 18.14
CA SER A 15 22.36 16.47 18.96
C SER A 15 22.13 17.73 18.13
N ASN A 16 21.84 18.87 18.76
CA ASN A 16 21.73 20.16 18.05
C ASN A 16 23.12 20.75 17.72
N SER A 17 24.08 19.90 17.38
CA SER A 17 25.42 20.30 16.95
C SER A 17 25.41 20.69 15.47
N SER A 18 26.26 21.66 15.10
CA SER A 18 26.47 22.03 13.69
C SER A 18 26.90 20.85 12.83
N TYR A 19 27.60 19.87 13.42
CA TYR A 19 28.04 18.66 12.71
C TYR A 19 26.86 17.76 12.32
N ASP A 20 25.89 17.58 13.22
CA ASP A 20 24.73 16.70 12.97
C ASP A 20 23.80 17.30 11.92
N GLN A 21 23.63 18.62 11.92
CA GLN A 21 22.87 19.33 10.89
C GLN A 21 23.49 19.18 9.50
N LEU A 22 24.82 19.31 9.39
CA LEU A 22 25.54 19.09 8.13
C LEU A 22 25.44 17.64 7.65
N CYS A 23 25.48 16.67 8.57
CA CYS A 23 25.29 15.26 8.25
C CYS A 23 23.90 15.00 7.67
N ILE A 24 22.84 15.51 8.31
CA ILE A 24 21.46 15.37 7.83
C ILE A 24 21.32 15.96 6.44
N GLN A 25 21.80 17.20 6.22
CA GLN A 25 21.73 17.84 4.90
C GLN A 25 22.47 17.04 3.83
N ASN A 26 23.67 16.55 4.11
CA ASN A 26 24.45 15.78 3.15
C ASN A 26 23.76 14.44 2.80
N VAL A 27 23.17 13.76 3.79
CA VAL A 27 22.42 12.53 3.57
C VAL A 27 21.14 12.79 2.78
N THR A 28 20.39 13.85 3.09
CA THR A 28 19.18 14.24 2.37
C THR A 28 19.51 14.59 0.91
N ASN A 29 20.54 15.40 0.67
CA ASN A 29 20.96 15.76 -0.68
C ASN A 29 21.40 14.51 -1.48
N GLY A 30 22.10 13.57 -0.84
CA GLY A 30 22.46 12.29 -1.50
C GLY A 30 21.25 11.44 -1.91
N PHE A 31 20.11 11.56 -1.23
CA PHE A 31 18.85 10.94 -1.66
C PHE A 31 18.15 11.75 -2.75
N GLU A 32 18.17 13.08 -2.69
CA GLU A 32 17.57 13.95 -3.71
C GLU A 32 18.31 13.84 -5.06
N ASP A 33 19.64 13.75 -5.02
CA ASP A 33 20.51 13.62 -6.20
C ASP A 33 20.58 12.19 -6.76
N ASN A 34 19.82 11.24 -6.19
CA ASN A 34 19.86 9.80 -6.50
C ASN A 34 21.25 9.16 -6.38
N GLU A 35 22.17 9.76 -5.61
CA GLU A 35 23.48 9.17 -5.31
C GLU A 35 23.36 8.00 -4.32
N ARG A 36 22.27 7.98 -3.54
CA ARG A 36 21.89 6.90 -2.63
C ARG A 36 20.55 6.32 -3.04
N ASP A 37 20.54 5.04 -3.40
CA ASP A 37 19.33 4.30 -3.74
C ASP A 37 18.82 3.48 -2.54
N CYS A 38 17.51 3.49 -2.35
CA CYS A 38 16.82 2.63 -1.41
C CYS A 38 15.98 1.64 -2.21
N GLN A 39 16.19 0.34 -2.00
CA GLN A 39 15.40 -0.72 -2.62
C GLN A 39 13.99 -0.79 -2.00
N CYS A 40 13.17 0.22 -2.29
CA CYS A 40 11.80 0.32 -1.83
C CYS A 40 10.84 -0.13 -2.93
N PHE A 41 10.41 -1.40 -2.86
CA PHE A 41 9.34 -1.89 -3.72
C PHE A 41 7.98 -1.43 -3.21
N ASN A 42 7.02 -1.25 -4.14
CA ASN A 42 5.64 -1.00 -3.76
C ASN A 42 5.07 -2.21 -3.01
N PRO A 43 4.36 -2.01 -1.89
CA PRO A 43 3.76 -3.11 -1.15
C PRO A 43 2.63 -3.75 -1.98
N CYS A 44 2.47 -5.07 -1.88
CA CYS A 44 1.35 -5.76 -2.53
C CYS A 44 0.01 -5.43 -1.89
N ASN A 45 0.01 -5.11 -0.59
CA ASN A 45 -1.19 -4.79 0.17
C ASN A 45 -1.05 -3.38 0.74
N GLU A 46 -1.97 -2.51 0.34
CA GLU A 46 -2.07 -1.15 0.86
C GLU A 46 -3.52 -0.78 1.15
N SER A 47 -3.71 0.07 2.17
CA SER A 47 -5.02 0.62 2.53
C SER A 47 -4.92 2.13 2.47
N ILE A 48 -5.58 2.71 1.47
CA ILE A 48 -5.58 4.16 1.22
C ILE A 48 -6.94 4.71 1.62
N TYR A 49 -6.92 5.79 2.42
CA TYR A 49 -8.12 6.53 2.79
C TYR A 49 -8.19 7.80 1.96
N GLU A 50 -9.15 7.87 1.04
CA GLU A 50 -9.49 9.12 0.36
C GLU A 50 -10.10 10.11 1.36
N LYS A 51 -9.68 11.37 1.30
CA LYS A 51 -10.05 12.40 2.27
C LYS A 51 -10.74 13.55 1.55
N SER A 52 -12.00 13.79 1.89
CA SER A 52 -12.72 15.00 1.51
C SER A 52 -12.75 15.98 2.70
N VAL A 53 -12.16 17.16 2.53
CA VAL A 53 -12.10 18.17 3.60
C VAL A 53 -13.16 19.23 3.31
N SER A 54 -14.02 19.49 4.29
CA SER A 54 -14.94 20.62 4.28
C SER A 54 -14.77 21.45 5.55
N TYR A 55 -14.90 22.76 5.41
CA TYR A 55 -14.77 23.71 6.50
C TYR A 55 -15.98 24.63 6.55
N LYS A 56 -16.34 25.03 7.78
CA LYS A 56 -17.39 26.03 8.05
C LYS A 56 -16.89 26.91 9.18
N GLN A 57 -17.29 28.18 9.17
CA GLN A 57 -16.97 29.09 10.26
C GLN A 57 -17.54 28.53 11.56
N TRP A 58 -16.65 28.27 12.51
CA TRP A 58 -16.96 27.81 13.86
C TRP A 58 -15.87 28.31 14.80
N PRO A 59 -16.19 28.66 16.07
CA PRO A 59 -17.52 28.87 16.63
C PRO A 59 -18.13 30.21 16.17
N ASN A 60 -19.38 30.51 16.50
CA ASN A 60 -19.88 31.88 16.46
C ASN A 60 -19.42 32.65 17.72
N ASP A 61 -19.52 33.97 17.74
CA ASP A 61 -18.94 34.79 18.82
C ASP A 61 -19.55 34.49 20.19
N VAL A 62 -20.85 34.16 20.23
CA VAL A 62 -21.55 33.78 21.46
C VAL A 62 -21.06 32.41 21.96
N MET A 63 -20.89 31.45 21.05
CA MET A 63 -20.40 30.11 21.36
C MET A 63 -18.92 30.14 21.73
N ALA A 64 -18.11 31.03 21.15
CA ALA A 64 -16.70 31.22 21.53
C ALA A 64 -16.59 31.62 23.01
N LYS A 65 -17.41 32.57 23.47
CA LYS A 65 -17.47 32.98 24.89
C LYS A 65 -17.95 31.85 25.80
N TYR A 66 -18.97 31.10 25.36
CA TYR A 66 -19.44 29.94 26.11
C TYR A 66 -18.34 28.86 26.24
N LEU A 67 -17.62 28.55 25.15
CA LEU A 67 -16.51 27.61 25.14
C LEU A 67 -15.36 28.08 26.04
N ALA A 68 -15.01 29.37 25.99
CA ALA A 68 -14.00 29.95 26.88
C ALA A 68 -14.38 29.75 28.35
N ASN A 69 -15.65 29.99 28.72
CA ASN A 69 -16.14 29.73 30.08
C ASN A 69 -16.09 28.24 30.46
N GLN A 70 -16.35 27.32 29.53
CA GLN A 70 -16.24 25.89 29.80
C GLN A 70 -14.78 25.44 29.97
N VAL A 71 -13.86 26.00 29.18
CA VAL A 71 -12.41 25.78 29.35
C VAL A 71 -11.96 26.33 30.71
N CYS A 72 -12.39 27.53 31.09
CA CYS A 72 -12.14 28.15 32.39
C CYS A 72 -12.57 27.28 33.58
N LYS A 73 -13.70 26.57 33.46
CA LYS A 73 -14.18 25.67 34.52
C LYS A 73 -13.29 24.44 34.71
N ASN A 74 -12.65 23.97 33.62
CA ASN A 74 -11.82 22.77 33.66
C ASN A 74 -10.34 23.08 33.93
N ASN A 75 -9.85 24.23 33.48
CA ASN A 75 -8.47 24.66 33.66
C ASN A 75 -8.39 26.17 33.95
N SER A 76 -8.10 26.50 35.21
CA SER A 76 -8.04 27.89 35.68
C SER A 76 -6.86 28.68 35.09
N THR A 77 -5.76 28.02 34.72
CA THR A 77 -4.55 28.70 34.22
C THR A 77 -4.74 29.32 32.84
N LEU A 78 -5.56 28.70 31.99
CA LEU A 78 -5.89 29.21 30.66
C LEU A 78 -7.01 30.26 30.72
N CYS A 79 -7.71 30.36 31.84
CA CYS A 79 -8.87 31.23 31.96
C CYS A 79 -8.51 32.71 31.85
N ASP A 80 -7.46 33.15 32.53
CA ASP A 80 -7.05 34.56 32.52
C ASP A 80 -6.69 35.02 31.10
N SER A 81 -6.00 34.17 30.34
CA SER A 81 -5.66 34.44 28.94
C SER A 81 -6.90 34.51 28.05
N LEU A 82 -7.80 33.52 28.11
CA LEU A 82 -9.00 33.47 27.26
C LEU A 82 -10.04 34.54 27.64
N TRP A 83 -10.17 34.87 28.92
CA TRP A 83 -11.07 35.91 29.41
C TRP A 83 -10.61 37.31 28.99
N ASN A 84 -9.31 37.59 29.06
CA ASN A 84 -8.74 38.85 28.59
C ASN A 84 -8.91 39.01 27.06
N LEU A 85 -8.71 37.93 26.29
CA LEU A 85 -9.01 37.90 24.86
C LEU A 85 -10.50 38.12 24.56
N SER A 86 -11.40 37.48 25.34
CA SER A 86 -12.86 37.62 25.18
C SER A 86 -13.35 39.07 25.34
N ASN A 87 -12.73 39.84 26.23
CA ASN A 87 -13.13 41.23 26.50
C ASN A 87 -12.46 42.24 25.56
N SER A 88 -11.27 41.91 25.05
CA SER A 88 -10.49 42.81 24.20
C SER A 88 -10.87 42.68 22.72
N ASN A 89 -10.97 41.45 22.21
CA ASN A 89 -11.28 41.21 20.80
C ASN A 89 -12.00 39.85 20.58
N PRO A 90 -13.35 39.83 20.43
CA PRO A 90 -14.10 38.59 20.29
C PRO A 90 -13.76 37.81 19.01
N ASP A 91 -13.30 38.49 17.95
CA ASP A 91 -12.88 37.83 16.71
C ASP A 91 -11.58 37.03 16.90
N GLU A 92 -10.63 37.51 17.72
CA GLU A 92 -9.41 36.77 18.06
C GLU A 92 -9.68 35.55 18.93
N LEU A 93 -10.64 35.65 19.86
CA LEU A 93 -11.06 34.50 20.66
C LEU A 93 -11.55 33.36 19.75
N ARG A 94 -12.34 33.69 18.71
CA ARG A 94 -12.87 32.72 17.76
C ARG A 94 -11.77 32.01 16.95
N MET A 95 -10.71 32.71 16.57
CA MET A 95 -9.60 32.15 15.78
C MET A 95 -8.77 31.10 16.51
N ASN A 96 -8.81 31.08 17.85
CA ASN A 96 -8.07 30.11 18.66
C ASN A 96 -8.81 28.78 18.86
N PHE A 97 -10.09 28.68 18.46
CA PHE A 97 -10.88 27.46 18.59
C PHE A 97 -10.95 26.70 17.27
N LEU A 98 -10.61 25.42 17.30
CA LEU A 98 -10.73 24.50 16.16
C LEU A 98 -11.58 23.30 16.56
N LYS A 99 -12.55 22.95 15.70
CA LYS A 99 -13.31 21.71 15.80
C LYS A 99 -12.98 20.81 14.60
N LEU A 100 -12.35 19.67 14.88
CA LEU A 100 -12.05 18.64 13.90
C LEU A 100 -13.05 17.49 14.04
N ASN A 101 -13.77 17.16 12.96
CA ASN A 101 -14.65 15.99 12.92
C ASN A 101 -14.12 15.03 11.85
N ILE A 102 -13.72 13.83 12.27
CA ILE A 102 -13.25 12.77 11.39
C ILE A 102 -14.32 11.69 11.39
N PHE A 103 -14.87 11.39 10.21
CA PHE A 103 -15.90 10.38 10.03
C PHE A 103 -15.82 9.79 8.62
N PHE A 104 -16.35 8.58 8.44
CA PHE A 104 -16.50 7.98 7.11
C PHE A 104 -17.71 8.59 6.42
N GLN A 105 -17.54 9.04 5.17
CA GLN A 105 -18.64 9.60 4.38
C GLN A 105 -19.72 8.54 4.14
N ASP A 106 -19.29 7.35 3.74
CA ASP A 106 -20.12 6.19 3.48
C ASP A 106 -19.47 4.96 4.16
N LEU A 107 -20.27 4.00 4.64
CA LEU A 107 -19.76 2.77 5.28
C LEU A 107 -19.36 1.68 4.26
N ASN A 108 -18.83 2.10 3.11
CA ASN A 108 -18.32 1.22 2.07
C ASN A 108 -16.78 1.27 2.02
N PHE A 109 -16.19 0.23 1.45
CA PHE A 109 -14.77 0.20 1.12
C PHE A 109 -14.63 -0.30 -0.32
N GLU A 110 -13.68 0.26 -1.06
CA GLU A 110 -13.28 -0.25 -2.37
C GLU A 110 -12.07 -1.16 -2.18
N GLU A 111 -12.18 -2.41 -2.63
CA GLU A 111 -11.07 -3.34 -2.69
C GLU A 111 -10.62 -3.50 -4.14
N ARG A 112 -9.37 -3.19 -4.42
CA ARG A 112 -8.73 -3.39 -5.73
C ARG A 112 -7.69 -4.49 -5.59
N SER A 113 -7.90 -5.58 -6.32
CA SER A 113 -6.92 -6.66 -6.42
C SER A 113 -6.54 -6.87 -7.87
N ASP A 114 -5.24 -6.96 -8.13
CA ASP A 114 -4.71 -7.31 -9.44
C ASP A 114 -4.66 -8.84 -9.56
N GLN A 115 -5.26 -9.37 -10.62
CA GLN A 115 -5.26 -10.80 -10.94
C GLN A 115 -4.54 -11.03 -12.26
N ALA A 116 -3.96 -12.23 -12.43
CA ALA A 116 -3.29 -12.57 -13.68
C ALA A 116 -4.31 -12.62 -14.83
N ASN A 117 -4.06 -11.84 -15.90
CA ASN A 117 -4.93 -11.85 -17.09
C ASN A 117 -4.96 -13.21 -17.80
N TYR A 118 -3.96 -14.07 -17.56
CA TYR A 118 -3.87 -15.37 -18.17
C TYR A 118 -3.44 -16.41 -17.15
N GLU A 119 -4.36 -17.30 -16.82
CA GLU A 119 -4.08 -18.44 -15.98
C GLU A 119 -3.58 -19.62 -16.82
N PHE A 120 -2.90 -20.56 -16.15
CA PHE A 120 -2.47 -21.81 -16.78
C PHE A 120 -3.64 -22.63 -17.33
N THR A 121 -4.81 -22.53 -16.68
CA THR A 121 -6.07 -23.15 -17.12
C THR A 121 -6.52 -22.59 -18.48
N THR A 122 -6.50 -21.27 -18.64
CA THR A 122 -6.80 -20.59 -19.91
C THR A 122 -5.78 -20.97 -20.99
N LEU A 123 -4.49 -21.04 -20.64
CA LEU A 123 -3.43 -21.51 -21.55
C LEU A 123 -3.72 -22.87 -22.15
N LEU A 124 -4.04 -23.84 -21.29
CA LEU A 124 -4.37 -25.19 -21.74
C LEU A 124 -5.66 -25.23 -22.56
N SER A 125 -6.66 -24.42 -22.21
CA SER A 125 -7.92 -24.33 -22.96
C SER A 125 -7.72 -23.80 -24.37
N ASP A 126 -6.89 -22.77 -24.54
CA ASP A 126 -6.67 -22.16 -25.86
C ASP A 126 -5.82 -23.07 -26.76
N ILE A 127 -4.80 -23.73 -26.20
CA ILE A 127 -4.00 -24.72 -26.92
C ILE A 127 -4.87 -25.92 -27.33
N GLY A 128 -5.62 -26.48 -26.37
CA GLY A 128 -6.50 -27.61 -26.62
C GLY A 128 -7.61 -27.29 -27.60
N GLY A 129 -8.21 -26.10 -27.48
CA GLY A 129 -9.24 -25.60 -28.40
C GLY A 129 -8.70 -25.42 -29.82
N SER A 130 -7.51 -24.83 -29.96
CA SER A 130 -6.88 -24.63 -31.27
C SER A 130 -6.50 -25.97 -31.92
N ILE A 131 -5.82 -26.85 -31.19
CA ILE A 131 -5.41 -28.17 -31.72
C ILE A 131 -6.63 -29.02 -32.07
N GLY A 132 -7.66 -29.01 -31.21
CA GLY A 132 -8.92 -29.71 -31.42
C GLY A 132 -9.71 -29.16 -32.61
N LEU A 133 -9.70 -27.85 -32.85
CA LEU A 133 -10.42 -27.23 -33.96
C LEU A 133 -9.73 -27.47 -35.31
N TRP A 134 -8.40 -27.28 -35.39
CA TRP A 134 -7.67 -27.34 -36.66
C TRP A 134 -7.34 -28.77 -37.09
N ILE A 135 -6.90 -29.62 -36.15
CA ILE A 135 -6.42 -30.98 -36.44
C ILE A 135 -7.47 -32.03 -36.06
N GLY A 136 -8.46 -31.68 -35.22
CA GLY A 136 -9.41 -32.66 -34.66
C GLY A 136 -8.80 -33.53 -33.57
N LEU A 137 -7.65 -33.12 -33.01
CA LEU A 137 -6.87 -33.95 -32.09
C LEU A 137 -7.33 -33.70 -30.65
N SER A 138 -7.65 -34.79 -29.95
CA SER A 138 -8.13 -34.76 -28.57
C SER A 138 -7.08 -35.29 -27.59
N ILE A 139 -7.33 -35.16 -26.29
CA ILE A 139 -6.43 -35.71 -25.27
C ILE A 139 -6.31 -37.25 -25.37
N LEU A 140 -7.36 -37.93 -25.80
CA LEU A 140 -7.32 -39.38 -26.05
C LEU A 140 -6.37 -39.71 -27.21
N SER A 141 -6.40 -38.91 -28.26
CA SER A 141 -5.49 -39.05 -29.41
C SER A 141 -4.02 -38.84 -29.01
N LEU A 142 -3.75 -37.94 -28.06
CA LEU A 142 -2.40 -37.75 -27.51
C LEU A 142 -1.92 -39.02 -26.77
N PHE A 143 -2.77 -39.62 -25.93
CA PHE A 143 -2.44 -40.87 -25.25
C PHE A 143 -2.18 -42.02 -26.24
N GLU A 144 -2.95 -42.09 -27.32
CA GLU A 144 -2.75 -43.08 -28.38
C GLU A 144 -1.40 -42.93 -29.08
N ILE A 145 -1.00 -41.68 -29.40
CA ILE A 145 0.32 -41.39 -29.98
C ILE A 145 1.44 -41.79 -29.02
N VAL A 146 1.29 -41.52 -27.72
CA VAL A 146 2.27 -41.89 -26.70
C VAL A 146 2.40 -43.42 -26.58
N ASP A 147 1.29 -44.16 -26.52
CA ASP A 147 1.32 -45.63 -26.50
C ASP A 147 1.97 -46.20 -27.77
N LEU A 148 1.62 -45.66 -28.94
CA LEU A 148 2.23 -46.05 -30.21
C LEU A 148 3.75 -45.83 -30.20
N LEU A 149 4.22 -44.66 -29.75
CA LEU A 149 5.64 -44.35 -29.64
C LEU A 149 6.36 -45.28 -28.67
N LEU A 150 5.78 -45.55 -27.50
CA LEU A 150 6.36 -46.48 -26.52
C LEU A 150 6.49 -47.90 -27.08
N ARG A 151 5.44 -48.41 -27.75
CA ARG A 151 5.49 -49.73 -28.41
C ARG A 151 6.52 -49.78 -29.53
N LEU A 152 6.67 -48.69 -30.28
CA LEU A 152 7.62 -48.60 -31.38
C LEU A 152 9.06 -48.57 -30.85
N VAL A 153 9.33 -47.77 -29.81
CA VAL A 153 10.61 -47.75 -29.09
C VAL A 153 10.93 -49.12 -28.50
N TYR A 154 9.98 -49.76 -27.82
CA TYR A 154 10.16 -51.11 -27.28
C TYR A 154 10.53 -52.13 -28.37
N LYS A 155 9.84 -52.10 -29.52
CA LYS A 155 10.15 -52.97 -30.67
C LYS A 155 11.52 -52.69 -31.27
N VAL A 156 11.94 -51.43 -31.34
CA VAL A 156 13.26 -51.05 -31.86
C VAL A 156 14.38 -51.49 -30.90
N LEU A 157 14.18 -51.31 -29.59
CA LEU A 157 15.13 -51.75 -28.56
C LEU A 157 15.26 -53.28 -28.53
N THR A 158 14.15 -54.01 -28.62
CA THR A 158 14.17 -55.48 -28.68
C THR A 158 14.74 -56.02 -29.99
N ARG A 159 14.52 -55.35 -31.14
CA ARG A 159 15.20 -55.69 -32.41
C ARG A 159 16.72 -55.51 -32.34
N LYS A 160 17.23 -54.53 -31.60
CA LYS A 160 18.68 -54.39 -31.41
C LYS A 160 19.27 -55.50 -30.53
N CYS A 161 18.50 -56.10 -29.61
CA CYS A 161 18.96 -57.25 -28.86
C CYS A 161 19.10 -58.52 -29.71
N ASP A 162 18.24 -58.72 -30.73
CA ASP A 162 18.27 -59.92 -31.58
C ASP A 162 19.43 -59.91 -32.61
N VAL A 163 19.87 -58.74 -33.08
CA VAL A 163 20.95 -58.62 -34.08
C VAL A 163 22.35 -58.75 -33.46
N THR A 164 22.48 -58.63 -32.12
CA THR A 164 23.77 -58.75 -31.43
C THR A 164 24.11 -60.19 -31.03
N GLN A 165 23.28 -61.17 -31.41
CA GLN A 165 23.45 -62.61 -31.14
C GLN A 165 23.73 -63.47 -32.40
N LYS A 166 24.42 -62.93 -33.40
CA LYS A 166 24.96 -63.74 -34.51
C LYS A 166 26.41 -63.40 -34.83
#